data_AF-A0A933XMX3-F1
#
_entry.id   AF-A0A933XMX3-F1
#
_cell.length_a   1.000
_cell.length_b   1.000
_cell.length_c   1.000
_cell.angle_alpha   90.00
_cell.angle_beta   90.00
_cell.angle_gamma   90.00
#
_symmetry.space_group_name_H-M   'P 1'
#
loop_
_entity.id
_entity.type
_entity.pdbx_description
1 polymer ?
#
loop_
_entity_poly.entity_id
_entity_poly.type
_entity_poly.pdbx_seq_one_letter_code
_entity_poly.pdbx_strand_id
1 'polypeptide(L)'
;MALEFDIVVVGGGHAGCEAALAAARMGASTLLLTMDEDKIAQMSCNPAVGGIAKGHLVKEIDALGGEMGRNTDRAGIQFRMINTSKGPAVRALRAQCDKQLYRQAMQETLRGQGHLTIARGTVDRLLTRGGAVTGLVTDAGETIAARAVILTPGTFLKGLIHVGLNHFPAGRAGEGAAEHLSGCMWDLGFEVGRLKTGTPPRLDRNTINFDALITQSGDDPPPPFSARTERITTQQVLCHLTYTNRETHAIIHENLDRSPLFTGAIEGIGPRYCPSIEDKVVRFSDKERHQIFIEPEGLETNSYYPNGISTSLPV
;
A
#
# COMPACT_ATOMS: atom_id res chain seq x y z
N MET A 1 18.57 -30.83 6.78
CA MET A 1 18.39 -30.08 8.04
C MET A 1 17.25 -29.12 7.81
N ALA A 2 16.25 -29.06 8.71
CA ALA A 2 15.18 -28.08 8.59
C ALA A 2 15.76 -26.68 8.80
N LEU A 3 15.33 -25.69 8.01
CA LEU A 3 15.67 -24.29 8.25
C LEU A 3 14.96 -23.86 9.55
N GLU A 4 15.70 -23.26 10.49
CA GLU A 4 15.18 -22.86 11.80
C GLU A 4 15.41 -21.37 12.04
N PHE A 5 14.34 -20.67 12.41
CA PHE A 5 14.35 -19.25 12.74
C PHE A 5 13.59 -19.01 14.05
N ASP A 6 13.93 -17.95 14.77
CA ASP A 6 13.11 -17.52 15.91
C ASP A 6 11.77 -16.97 15.41
N ILE A 7 11.82 -16.12 14.38
CA ILE A 7 10.64 -15.44 13.81
C ILE A 7 10.64 -15.60 12.29
N VAL A 8 9.49 -15.99 11.74
CA VAL A 8 9.24 -15.94 10.30
C VAL A 8 8.15 -14.90 10.02
N VAL A 9 8.48 -13.91 9.20
CA VAL A 9 7.56 -12.88 8.72
C VAL A 9 7.13 -13.23 7.30
N VAL A 10 5.82 -13.34 7.09
CA VAL A 10 5.22 -13.74 5.81
C VAL A 10 4.67 -12.52 5.10
N GLY A 11 5.29 -12.17 3.98
CA GLY A 11 4.91 -11.07 3.10
C GLY A 11 5.87 -9.87 3.20
N GLY A 12 6.51 -9.52 2.07
CA GLY A 12 7.38 -8.35 1.94
C GLY A 12 6.65 -7.00 1.86
N GLY A 13 5.45 -6.86 2.43
CA GLY A 13 4.69 -5.60 2.42
C GLY A 13 5.18 -4.60 3.46
N HIS A 14 4.56 -3.42 3.52
CA HIS A 14 4.92 -2.36 4.49
C HIS A 14 4.95 -2.86 5.95
N ALA A 15 3.93 -3.63 6.35
CA ALA A 15 3.87 -4.22 7.69
C ALA A 15 4.97 -5.28 7.92
N GLY A 16 5.19 -6.15 6.93
CA GLY A 16 6.22 -7.20 7.03
C GLY A 16 7.63 -6.64 7.10
N CYS A 17 7.91 -5.53 6.39
CA CYS A 17 9.20 -4.85 6.47
C CYS A 17 9.49 -4.36 7.89
N GLU A 18 8.56 -3.62 8.50
CA GLU A 18 8.73 -3.13 9.88
C GLU A 18 8.80 -4.26 10.90
N ALA A 19 7.97 -5.31 10.74
CA ALA A 19 7.99 -6.47 11.63
C ALA A 19 9.33 -7.23 11.55
N ALA A 20 9.84 -7.46 10.35
CA ALA A 20 11.11 -8.16 10.15
C ALA A 20 12.30 -7.35 10.67
N LEU A 21 12.31 -6.04 10.41
CA LEU A 21 13.34 -5.13 10.94
C LEU A 21 13.31 -5.07 12.47
N ALA A 22 12.13 -4.95 13.07
CA ALA A 22 11.99 -4.92 14.52
C ALA A 22 12.51 -6.22 15.16
N ALA A 23 12.05 -7.37 14.67
CA ALA A 23 12.48 -8.69 15.14
C ALA A 23 14.01 -8.86 15.06
N ALA A 24 14.59 -8.59 13.89
CA ALA A 24 16.02 -8.74 13.65
C ALA A 24 16.86 -7.76 14.50
N ARG A 25 16.41 -6.51 14.67
CA ARG A 25 17.08 -5.51 15.52
C ARG A 25 17.02 -5.83 17.01
N MET A 26 16.01 -6.59 17.43
CA MET A 26 15.92 -7.15 18.77
C MET A 26 16.76 -8.41 18.96
N GLY A 27 17.50 -8.85 17.94
CA GLY A 27 18.45 -9.96 18.00
C GLY A 27 17.88 -11.34 17.63
N ALA A 28 16.62 -11.41 17.20
CA ALA A 28 16.00 -12.67 16.78
C ALA A 28 16.51 -13.08 15.39
N SER A 29 16.85 -14.36 15.21
CA SER A 29 17.08 -14.91 13.87
C SER A 29 15.77 -14.86 13.09
N THR A 30 15.71 -13.99 12.07
CA THR A 30 14.46 -13.64 11.41
C THR A 30 14.51 -13.99 9.92
N LEU A 31 13.45 -14.62 9.42
CA LEU A 31 13.22 -14.83 8.00
C LEU A 31 12.09 -13.92 7.51
N LEU A 32 12.33 -13.12 6.48
CA LEU A 32 11.28 -12.46 5.69
C LEU A 32 11.03 -13.29 4.42
N LEU A 33 9.90 -14.00 4.41
CA LEU A 33 9.47 -14.82 3.27
C LEU A 33 8.51 -14.01 2.39
N THR A 34 8.81 -13.85 1.11
CA THR A 34 8.00 -13.06 0.17
C THR A 34 7.86 -13.76 -1.18
N MET A 35 6.74 -13.55 -1.88
CA MET A 35 6.54 -14.15 -3.21
C MET A 35 7.50 -13.56 -4.26
N ASP A 36 7.82 -12.28 -4.13
CA ASP A 36 8.77 -11.59 -5.00
C ASP A 36 9.61 -10.57 -4.21
N GLU A 37 10.92 -10.75 -4.24
CA GLU A 37 11.88 -9.87 -3.57
C GLU A 37 11.94 -8.49 -4.24
N ASP A 38 11.71 -8.42 -5.55
CA ASP A 38 11.71 -7.18 -6.34
C ASP A 38 10.46 -6.33 -6.11
N LYS A 39 9.48 -6.83 -5.35
CA LYS A 39 8.24 -6.13 -4.99
C LYS A 39 8.12 -5.84 -3.50
N ILE A 40 9.18 -6.07 -2.73
CA ILE A 40 9.25 -5.68 -1.32
C ILE A 40 8.92 -4.19 -1.17
N ALA A 41 8.04 -3.87 -0.23
CA ALA A 41 7.57 -2.52 0.06
C ALA A 41 7.00 -1.74 -1.14
N GLN A 42 6.50 -2.43 -2.16
CA GLN A 42 5.86 -1.78 -3.30
C GLN A 42 4.61 -0.99 -2.89
N MET A 43 4.57 0.28 -3.29
CA MET A 43 3.41 1.17 -3.16
C MET A 43 2.37 0.88 -4.24
N SER A 44 1.47 -0.07 -3.99
CA SER A 44 0.49 -0.55 -4.98
C SER A 44 -0.65 0.45 -5.27
N CYS A 45 -0.89 1.40 -4.37
CA CYS A 45 -1.98 2.37 -4.45
C CYS A 45 -1.40 3.77 -4.68
N ASN A 46 -1.65 4.72 -3.78
CA ASN A 46 -1.17 6.10 -3.88
C ASN A 46 0.37 6.19 -3.75
N PRO A 47 1.08 6.99 -4.57
CA PRO A 47 2.50 7.32 -4.40
C PRO A 47 2.74 8.28 -3.21
N ALA A 48 2.17 8.02 -2.03
CA ALA A 48 2.23 8.95 -0.91
C ALA A 48 2.34 8.27 0.46
N VAL A 49 3.06 8.93 1.37
CA VAL A 49 3.14 8.59 2.79
C VAL A 49 2.63 9.75 3.63
N GLY A 50 1.95 9.44 4.74
CA GLY A 50 1.36 10.43 5.63
C GLY A 50 0.00 10.96 5.18
N GLY A 51 -0.30 12.20 5.56
CA GLY A 51 -1.66 12.75 5.57
C GLY A 51 -2.20 12.89 6.99
N ILE A 52 -3.45 13.33 7.16
CA ILE A 52 -4.01 13.79 8.45
C ILE A 52 -3.69 12.86 9.63
N ALA A 53 -4.18 11.62 9.63
CA ALA A 53 -3.85 10.66 10.69
C ALA A 53 -2.53 9.91 10.42
N LYS A 54 -2.33 9.53 9.15
CA LYS A 54 -1.19 8.70 8.73
C LYS A 54 0.16 9.36 9.01
N GLY A 55 0.26 10.69 8.92
CA GLY A 55 1.51 11.41 9.15
C GLY A 55 1.98 11.31 10.60
N HIS A 56 1.04 11.30 11.55
CA HIS A 56 1.33 11.06 12.96
C HIS A 56 1.83 9.63 13.18
N LEU A 57 1.15 8.63 12.60
CA LEU A 57 1.58 7.23 12.69
C LEU A 57 2.99 7.00 12.13
N VAL A 58 3.36 7.66 11.04
CA VAL A 58 4.72 7.56 10.47
C VAL A 58 5.75 8.14 11.43
N LYS A 59 5.45 9.27 12.10
CA LYS A 59 6.31 9.86 13.13
C LYS A 59 6.44 8.96 14.35
N GLU A 60 5.36 8.29 14.75
CA GLU A 60 5.37 7.32 15.85
C GLU A 60 6.20 6.07 15.51
N ILE A 61 6.05 5.54 14.29
CA ILE A 61 6.89 4.45 13.78
C ILE A 61 8.37 4.86 13.81
N ASP A 62 8.70 6.06 13.35
CA ASP A 62 10.08 6.56 13.40
C ASP A 62 10.61 6.69 14.84
N ALA A 63 9.79 7.21 15.76
CA ALA A 63 10.15 7.34 17.17
C ALA A 63 10.41 5.99 17.85
N LEU A 64 9.72 4.93 17.42
CA LEU A 64 9.94 3.55 17.87
C LEU A 64 11.14 2.87 17.18
N GLY A 65 11.82 3.56 16.26
CA GLY A 65 12.99 3.05 15.54
C GLY A 65 12.67 2.28 14.25
N GLY A 66 11.43 2.39 13.74
CA GLY A 66 11.03 1.86 12.43
C GLY A 66 11.64 2.62 11.25
N GLU A 67 11.37 2.19 10.02
CA GLU A 67 12.08 2.68 8.82
C GLU A 67 11.20 3.44 7.82
N MET A 68 9.87 3.40 7.96
CA MET A 68 8.94 4.10 7.08
C MET A 68 9.26 5.60 6.98
N GLY A 69 9.56 6.27 8.09
CA GLY A 69 9.92 7.69 8.10
C GLY A 69 11.20 7.98 7.31
N ARG A 70 12.29 7.24 7.57
CA ARG A 70 13.57 7.39 6.88
C ARG A 70 13.50 7.06 5.39
N ASN A 71 12.82 5.98 5.03
CA ASN A 71 12.68 5.59 3.63
C ASN A 71 11.77 6.57 2.86
N THR A 72 10.78 7.16 3.53
CA THR A 72 10.01 8.27 2.97
C THR A 72 10.90 9.49 2.72
N ASP A 73 11.78 9.85 3.65
CA ASP A 73 12.68 10.99 3.49
C ASP A 73 13.67 10.81 2.34
N ARG A 74 14.13 9.58 2.09
CA ARG A 74 15.02 9.23 0.96
C ARG A 74 14.32 9.26 -0.38
N ALA A 75 13.04 8.90 -0.42
CA ALA A 75 12.26 8.75 -1.64
C ALA A 75 11.27 9.89 -1.91
N GLY A 76 11.16 10.85 -1.00
CA GLY A 76 10.14 11.87 -1.03
C GLY A 76 10.42 12.93 -2.09
N ILE A 77 9.49 13.06 -3.03
CA ILE A 77 9.56 14.01 -4.14
C ILE A 77 8.64 15.22 -3.94
N GLN A 78 7.87 15.28 -2.87
CA GLN A 78 7.18 16.50 -2.46
C GLN A 78 6.79 16.36 -0.98
N PHE A 79 7.23 17.27 -0.10
CA PHE A 79 6.79 17.29 1.30
C PHE A 79 5.87 18.48 1.55
N ARG A 80 4.79 18.26 2.30
CA ARG A 80 3.83 19.31 2.64
C ARG A 80 3.17 19.09 3.99
N MET A 81 3.15 20.12 4.82
CA MET A 81 2.37 20.18 6.04
C MET A 81 0.91 20.53 5.70
N ILE A 82 -0.01 19.70 6.15
CA ILE A 82 -1.46 19.89 5.95
C ILE A 82 -2.05 20.56 7.19
N ASN A 83 -3.14 21.32 7.00
CA ASN A 83 -3.84 22.06 8.05
C ASN A 83 -2.98 23.13 8.77
N THR A 84 -2.04 23.75 8.06
CA THR A 84 -1.15 24.79 8.62
C THR A 84 -1.90 26.02 9.14
N SER A 85 -3.07 26.34 8.58
CA SER A 85 -3.95 27.41 9.06
C SER A 85 -4.66 27.07 10.38
N LYS A 86 -4.55 25.83 10.87
CA LYS A 86 -5.12 25.37 12.14
C LYS A 86 -4.01 25.15 13.19
N GLY A 87 -4.44 24.94 14.43
CA GLY A 87 -3.53 24.70 15.56
C GLY A 87 -2.63 23.47 15.35
N PRO A 88 -1.45 23.41 16.01
CA PRO A 88 -0.47 22.34 15.81
C PRO A 88 -1.01 20.92 15.96
N ALA A 89 -1.98 20.70 16.86
CA ALA A 89 -2.56 19.39 17.14
C ALA A 89 -3.27 18.72 15.95
N VAL A 90 -3.63 19.47 14.90
CA VAL A 90 -4.28 18.93 13.69
C VAL A 90 -3.43 19.05 12.43
N ARG A 91 -2.18 19.53 12.58
CA ARG A 91 -1.22 19.59 11.49
C ARG A 91 -0.66 18.21 11.24
N ALA A 92 -0.45 17.85 9.99
CA ALA A 92 0.09 16.54 9.65
C ALA A 92 0.95 16.61 8.41
N LEU A 93 2.08 15.91 8.45
CA LEU A 93 2.98 15.81 7.31
C LEU A 93 2.45 14.81 6.28
N ARG A 94 2.58 15.15 5.00
CA ARG A 94 2.39 14.26 3.87
C ARG A 94 3.56 14.41 2.92
N ALA A 95 4.06 13.29 2.40
CA ALA A 95 5.00 13.28 1.30
C ALA A 95 4.42 12.53 0.10
N GLN A 96 4.69 13.04 -1.10
CA GLN A 96 4.70 12.21 -2.30
C GLN A 96 6.04 11.49 -2.37
N CYS A 97 6.01 10.24 -2.78
CA CYS A 97 7.18 9.40 -2.91
C CYS A 97 7.34 8.97 -4.36
N ASP A 98 8.57 8.98 -4.83
CA ASP A 98 8.94 8.14 -5.94
C ASP A 98 8.81 6.68 -5.50
N LYS A 99 7.91 5.94 -6.15
CA LYS A 99 7.60 4.56 -5.77
C LYS A 99 8.80 3.63 -5.94
N GLN A 100 9.64 3.88 -6.95
CA GLN A 100 10.82 3.09 -7.22
C GLN A 100 11.89 3.38 -6.17
N LEU A 101 12.18 4.65 -5.89
CA LEU A 101 13.14 5.03 -4.85
C LEU A 101 12.71 4.52 -3.47
N TYR A 102 11.41 4.58 -3.14
CA TYR A 102 10.93 4.09 -1.84
C TYR A 102 11.16 2.60 -1.67
N ARG A 103 10.82 1.82 -2.71
CA ARG A 103 11.09 0.38 -2.74
C ARG A 103 12.58 0.09 -2.61
N GLN A 104 13.42 0.75 -3.40
CA GLN A 104 14.87 0.56 -3.37
C GLN A 104 15.43 0.87 -1.99
N ALA A 105 15.05 2.01 -1.40
CA ALA A 105 15.47 2.41 -0.07
C ALA A 105 15.11 1.36 0.99
N MET A 106 13.89 0.82 0.97
CA MET A 106 13.48 -0.23 1.90
C MET A 106 14.20 -1.56 1.67
N GLN A 107 14.40 -1.97 0.42
CA GLN A 107 15.14 -3.19 0.07
C GLN A 107 16.60 -3.11 0.53
N GLU A 108 17.26 -1.96 0.34
CA GLU A 108 18.61 -1.71 0.84
C GLU A 108 18.66 -1.79 2.37
N THR A 109 17.70 -1.15 3.05
CA THR A 109 17.60 -1.18 4.51
C THR A 109 17.42 -2.60 5.04
N LEU A 110 16.59 -3.42 4.40
CA LEU A 110 16.38 -4.83 4.78
C LEU A 110 17.64 -5.68 4.51
N ARG A 111 18.27 -5.53 3.34
CA ARG A 111 19.50 -6.29 3.00
C ARG A 111 20.68 -5.94 3.89
N GLY A 112 20.74 -4.70 4.39
CA GLY A 112 21.77 -4.25 5.34
C GLY A 112 21.51 -4.65 6.79
N GLN A 113 20.36 -5.24 7.11
CA GLN A 113 19.99 -5.59 8.49
C GLN A 113 20.60 -6.94 8.90
N GLY A 114 21.47 -6.93 9.92
CA GLY A 114 21.95 -8.16 10.55
C GLY A 114 20.80 -8.96 11.20
N HIS A 115 20.98 -10.28 11.30
CA HIS A 115 19.97 -11.25 11.80
C HIS A 115 18.72 -11.40 10.93
N LEU A 116 18.68 -10.78 9.74
CA LEU A 116 17.58 -10.91 8.80
C LEU A 116 18.01 -11.69 7.55
N THR A 117 17.29 -12.77 7.25
CA THR A 117 17.37 -13.49 5.98
C THR A 117 16.13 -13.15 5.15
N ILE A 118 16.31 -12.87 3.86
CA ILE A 118 15.22 -12.67 2.91
C ILE A 118 15.21 -13.87 1.98
N ALA A 119 14.04 -14.46 1.75
CA ALA A 119 13.90 -15.55 0.79
C ALA A 119 12.58 -15.45 0.03
N ARG A 120 12.61 -15.96 -1.21
CA ARG A 120 11.41 -16.17 -2.00
C ARG A 120 10.62 -17.39 -1.52
N GLY A 121 9.31 -17.25 -1.36
CA GLY A 121 8.40 -18.38 -1.15
C GLY A 121 6.97 -17.95 -0.85
N THR A 122 6.03 -18.88 -1.06
CA THR A 122 4.63 -18.72 -0.67
C THR A 122 4.33 -19.68 0.47
N VAL A 123 3.59 -19.24 1.48
CA VAL A 123 3.18 -20.12 2.58
C VAL A 123 1.93 -20.90 2.19
N ASP A 124 2.00 -22.21 2.32
CA ASP A 124 0.87 -23.12 2.19
C ASP A 124 0.10 -23.23 3.50
N ARG A 125 0.81 -23.58 4.58
CA ARG A 125 0.20 -23.94 5.87
C ARG A 125 1.09 -23.60 7.06
N LEU A 126 0.47 -23.27 8.18
CA LEU A 126 1.14 -23.17 9.48
C LEU A 126 1.16 -24.53 10.18
N LEU A 127 2.29 -24.84 10.81
CA LEU A 127 2.44 -26.00 11.66
C LEU A 127 2.17 -25.60 13.11
N THR A 128 1.34 -26.37 13.79
CA THR A 128 1.03 -26.15 15.21
C THR A 128 1.10 -27.45 16.01
N ARG A 129 1.44 -27.33 17.29
CA ARG A 129 1.45 -28.43 18.26
C ARG A 129 0.94 -27.92 19.60
N GLY A 130 -0.11 -28.56 20.14
CA GLY A 130 -0.68 -28.15 21.43
C GLY A 130 -1.17 -26.70 21.48
N GLY A 131 -1.66 -26.18 20.34
CA GLY A 131 -2.12 -24.79 20.22
C GLY A 131 -1.02 -23.75 19.99
N ALA A 132 0.26 -24.14 19.96
CA ALA A 132 1.39 -23.26 19.66
C ALA A 132 1.89 -23.46 18.23
N VAL A 133 2.31 -22.37 17.56
CA VAL A 133 3.03 -22.44 16.28
C VAL A 133 4.39 -23.13 16.47
N THR A 134 4.75 -23.96 15.50
CA THR A 134 6.06 -24.65 15.45
C THR A 134 6.81 -24.40 14.15
N GLY A 135 6.17 -23.75 13.17
CA GLY A 135 6.74 -23.51 11.84
C GLY A 135 5.69 -23.29 10.78
N LEU A 136 6.13 -23.39 9.52
CA LEU A 136 5.27 -23.34 8.34
C LEU A 136 5.79 -24.27 7.25
N VAL A 137 4.92 -24.55 6.29
CA VAL A 137 5.24 -25.27 5.05
C VAL A 137 5.02 -24.32 3.87
N THR A 138 5.98 -24.30 2.94
CA THR A 138 5.87 -23.53 1.70
C THR A 138 5.07 -24.30 0.66
N ASP A 139 4.61 -23.62 -0.39
CA ASP A 139 3.97 -24.25 -1.55
C ASP A 139 4.88 -25.24 -2.30
N ALA A 140 6.20 -25.08 -2.18
CA ALA A 140 7.21 -26.03 -2.65
C ALA A 140 7.38 -27.28 -1.76
N GLY A 141 6.66 -27.36 -0.63
CA GLY A 141 6.74 -28.47 0.32
C GLY A 141 7.90 -28.36 1.33
N GLU A 142 8.60 -27.23 1.37
CA GLU A 142 9.69 -27.02 2.33
C GLU A 142 9.13 -26.72 3.71
N THR A 143 9.68 -27.35 4.75
CA THR A 143 9.31 -27.08 6.14
C THR A 143 10.32 -26.15 6.78
N ILE A 144 9.82 -25.04 7.33
CA ILE A 144 10.61 -24.03 8.04
C ILE A 144 10.14 -24.01 9.50
N ALA A 145 11.04 -24.37 10.42
CA ALA A 145 10.77 -24.32 11.85
C ALA A 145 10.83 -22.86 12.35
N ALA A 146 9.85 -22.50 13.19
CA ALA A 146 9.72 -21.14 13.71
C ALA A 146 9.11 -21.15 15.11
N ARG A 147 9.62 -20.29 16.00
CA ARG A 147 9.02 -20.10 17.34
C ARG A 147 7.83 -19.15 17.31
N ALA A 148 7.83 -18.20 16.36
CA ALA A 148 6.70 -17.34 16.07
C ALA A 148 6.60 -17.05 14.56
N VAL A 149 5.37 -16.80 14.10
CA VAL A 149 5.09 -16.42 12.71
C VAL A 149 4.26 -15.14 12.69
N ILE A 150 4.67 -14.16 11.89
CA ILE A 150 3.93 -12.91 11.69
C ILE A 150 3.37 -12.91 10.26
N LEU A 151 2.04 -12.95 10.15
CA LEU A 151 1.36 -12.95 8.85
C LEU A 151 1.04 -11.53 8.39
N THR A 152 1.60 -11.12 7.24
CA THR A 152 1.33 -9.84 6.60
C THR A 152 0.97 -10.00 5.11
N PRO A 153 -0.08 -10.80 4.78
CA PRO A 153 -0.36 -11.22 3.40
C PRO A 153 -0.86 -10.08 2.49
N GLY A 154 -1.13 -8.89 3.03
CA GLY A 154 -1.64 -7.76 2.26
C GLY A 154 -2.94 -8.12 1.52
N THR A 155 -2.98 -7.87 0.21
CA THR A 155 -4.13 -8.15 -0.65
C THR A 155 -4.06 -9.52 -1.36
N PHE A 156 -3.07 -10.36 -1.01
CA PHE A 156 -2.80 -11.60 -1.75
C PHE A 156 -3.66 -12.78 -1.35
N LEU A 157 -4.11 -12.85 -0.10
CA LEU A 157 -4.86 -13.98 0.44
C LEU A 157 -6.22 -14.12 -0.28
N LYS A 158 -6.37 -15.12 -1.16
CA LYS A 158 -7.53 -15.28 -2.07
C LYS A 158 -7.95 -13.96 -2.74
N GLY A 159 -6.93 -13.21 -3.20
CA GLY A 159 -7.10 -11.93 -3.88
C GLY A 159 -7.90 -12.09 -5.18
N LEU A 160 -8.83 -11.17 -5.42
CA LEU A 160 -9.65 -11.15 -6.62
C LEU A 160 -9.70 -9.72 -7.16
N ILE A 161 -9.29 -9.54 -8.42
CA ILE A 161 -9.40 -8.25 -9.10
C ILE A 161 -10.73 -8.19 -9.82
N HIS A 162 -11.38 -7.01 -9.77
CA HIS A 162 -12.60 -6.71 -10.50
C HIS A 162 -12.39 -5.50 -11.41
N VAL A 163 -12.73 -5.65 -12.69
CA VAL A 163 -12.73 -4.56 -13.69
C VAL A 163 -14.00 -4.69 -14.52
N GLY A 164 -14.96 -3.80 -14.27
CA GLY A 164 -16.33 -4.00 -14.70
C GLY A 164 -16.91 -5.31 -14.18
N LEU A 165 -17.51 -6.09 -15.06
CA LEU A 165 -18.06 -7.41 -14.75
C LEU A 165 -17.00 -8.53 -14.79
N ASN A 166 -15.81 -8.24 -15.30
CA ASN A 166 -14.73 -9.21 -15.37
C ASN A 166 -14.04 -9.30 -14.00
N HIS A 167 -13.73 -10.52 -13.59
CA HIS A 167 -12.96 -10.78 -12.38
C HIS A 167 -11.97 -11.93 -12.59
N PHE A 168 -10.83 -11.87 -11.92
CA PHE A 168 -9.78 -12.89 -12.02
C PHE A 168 -8.91 -12.94 -10.75
N PRO A 169 -8.42 -14.12 -10.35
CA PRO A 169 -7.58 -14.28 -9.16
C PRO A 169 -6.27 -13.51 -9.31
N ALA A 170 -5.98 -12.63 -8.36
CA ALA A 170 -4.74 -11.85 -8.29
C ALA A 170 -4.64 -11.11 -6.96
N GLY A 171 -3.44 -11.06 -6.38
CA GLY A 171 -3.17 -10.24 -5.20
C GLY A 171 -3.04 -8.76 -5.54
N ARG A 172 -2.40 -8.48 -6.69
CA ARG A 172 -2.21 -7.16 -7.29
C ARG A 172 -2.18 -7.33 -8.81
N ALA A 173 -2.35 -6.25 -9.57
CA ALA A 173 -2.30 -6.34 -11.03
C ALA A 173 -0.96 -6.92 -11.50
N GLY A 174 -1.01 -8.06 -12.22
CA GLY A 174 0.17 -8.80 -12.68
C GLY A 174 0.83 -9.71 -11.65
N GLU A 175 0.26 -9.86 -10.44
CA GLU A 175 0.80 -10.71 -9.37
C GLU A 175 -0.25 -11.74 -8.92
N GLY A 176 0.13 -13.02 -8.91
CA GLY A 176 -0.75 -14.13 -8.51
C GLY A 176 -1.25 -14.00 -7.07
N ALA A 177 -2.40 -14.61 -6.78
CA ALA A 177 -2.95 -14.69 -5.43
C ALA A 177 -2.31 -15.84 -4.62
N ALA A 178 -2.41 -15.73 -3.28
CA ALA A 178 -2.05 -16.80 -2.35
C ALA A 178 -3.32 -17.58 -1.98
N GLU A 179 -3.44 -18.81 -2.50
CA GLU A 179 -4.69 -19.58 -2.44
C GLU A 179 -4.88 -20.37 -1.14
N HIS A 180 -3.81 -20.99 -0.64
CA HIS A 180 -3.93 -22.06 0.35
C HIS A 180 -3.99 -21.56 1.81
N LEU A 181 -3.25 -20.50 2.15
CA LEU A 181 -3.12 -20.01 3.53
C LEU A 181 -4.48 -19.66 4.17
N SER A 182 -5.47 -19.24 3.39
CA SER A 182 -6.82 -18.94 3.90
C SER A 182 -7.55 -20.18 4.42
N GLY A 183 -7.35 -21.33 3.76
CA GLY A 183 -7.86 -22.63 4.22
C GLY A 183 -7.21 -23.03 5.54
N CYS A 184 -5.90 -22.82 5.66
CA CYS A 184 -5.18 -23.03 6.92
C CYS A 184 -5.76 -22.19 8.07
N MET A 185 -6.22 -20.96 7.82
CA MET A 185 -6.83 -20.13 8.88
C MET A 185 -8.17 -20.73 9.35
N TRP A 186 -9.00 -21.25 8.44
CA TRP A 186 -10.23 -21.96 8.81
C TRP A 186 -9.94 -23.23 9.59
N ASP A 187 -8.96 -24.04 9.17
CA ASP A 187 -8.56 -25.27 9.87
C ASP A 187 -8.08 -24.99 11.31
N LEU A 188 -7.51 -23.81 11.54
CA LEU A 188 -7.09 -23.32 12.87
C LEU A 188 -8.23 -22.67 13.68
N GLY A 189 -9.45 -22.61 13.13
CA GLY A 189 -10.64 -22.07 13.81
C GLY A 189 -10.80 -20.55 13.71
N PHE A 190 -10.11 -19.87 12.80
CA PHE A 190 -10.31 -18.43 12.56
C PHE A 190 -11.51 -18.14 11.67
N GLU A 191 -12.20 -17.04 11.96
CA GLU A 191 -13.14 -16.43 11.03
C GLU A 191 -12.38 -15.68 9.92
N VAL A 192 -12.72 -15.95 8.66
CA VAL A 192 -12.12 -15.29 7.51
C VAL A 192 -13.23 -14.60 6.71
N GLY A 193 -13.09 -13.28 6.53
CA GLY A 193 -13.99 -12.46 5.73
C GLY A 193 -13.32 -11.87 4.50
N ARG A 194 -14.09 -11.13 3.70
CA ARG A 194 -13.60 -10.41 2.51
C ARG A 194 -13.75 -8.91 2.68
N LEU A 195 -12.69 -8.19 2.31
CA LEU A 195 -12.66 -6.74 2.21
C LEU A 195 -12.37 -6.35 0.76
N LYS A 196 -12.83 -5.15 0.39
CA LYS A 196 -12.62 -4.59 -0.94
C LYS A 196 -11.88 -3.26 -0.84
N THR A 197 -10.98 -3.01 -1.78
CA THR A 197 -10.40 -1.68 -2.01
C THR A 197 -10.26 -1.43 -3.50
N GLY A 198 -10.27 -0.16 -3.91
CA GLY A 198 -10.10 0.26 -5.30
C GLY A 198 -8.82 1.05 -5.51
N THR A 199 -8.37 1.10 -6.76
CA THR A 199 -7.25 1.95 -7.21
C THR A 199 -7.69 2.67 -8.49
N PRO A 200 -7.21 3.89 -8.76
CA PRO A 200 -7.47 4.53 -10.04
C PRO A 200 -6.67 3.89 -11.19
N PRO A 201 -7.06 4.17 -12.45
CA PRO A 201 -6.17 3.95 -13.60
C PRO A 201 -4.91 4.83 -13.48
N ARG A 202 -3.87 4.50 -14.24
CA ARG A 202 -2.65 5.31 -14.33
C ARG A 202 -2.68 6.07 -15.65
N LEU A 203 -2.33 7.36 -15.59
CA LEU A 203 -2.36 8.26 -16.73
C LEU A 203 -0.94 8.45 -17.28
N ASP A 204 -0.81 8.54 -18.60
CA ASP A 204 0.46 8.91 -19.23
C ASP A 204 0.65 10.43 -19.17
N ARG A 205 1.77 10.87 -18.62
CA ARG A 205 2.21 12.27 -18.54
C ARG A 205 2.03 13.01 -19.86
N ASN A 206 2.37 12.37 -20.98
CA ASN A 206 2.41 13.04 -22.29
C ASN A 206 1.02 13.33 -22.87
N THR A 207 -0.04 12.80 -22.26
CA THR A 207 -1.43 13.04 -22.68
C THR A 207 -2.18 13.99 -21.75
N ILE A 208 -1.52 14.52 -20.72
CA ILE A 208 -2.11 15.45 -19.75
C ILE A 208 -1.78 16.89 -20.15
N ASN A 209 -2.81 17.72 -20.32
CA ASN A 209 -2.64 19.17 -20.44
C ASN A 209 -2.45 19.81 -19.05
N PHE A 210 -1.20 19.98 -18.62
CA PHE A 210 -0.87 20.55 -17.30
C PHE A 210 -1.20 22.04 -17.17
N ASP A 211 -1.24 22.81 -18.27
CA ASP A 211 -1.55 24.24 -18.24
C ASP A 211 -3.00 24.52 -17.81
N ALA A 212 -3.88 23.53 -17.99
CA ALA A 212 -5.27 23.58 -17.54
C ALA A 212 -5.47 23.19 -16.06
N LEU A 213 -4.40 22.77 -15.36
CA LEU A 213 -4.49 22.27 -13.99
C LEU A 213 -3.97 23.30 -12.98
N ILE A 214 -4.45 23.20 -11.74
CA ILE A 214 -3.97 24.05 -10.65
C ILE A 214 -2.73 23.41 -10.03
N THR A 215 -1.60 24.10 -10.12
CA THR A 215 -0.33 23.65 -9.52
C THR A 215 -0.37 23.70 -7.98
N GLN A 216 0.20 22.67 -7.35
CA GLN A 216 0.44 22.59 -5.92
C GLN A 216 1.89 22.18 -5.65
N SER A 217 2.67 23.10 -5.10
CA SER A 217 4.01 22.85 -4.59
C SER A 217 3.99 22.23 -3.19
N GLY A 218 5.12 21.67 -2.79
CA GLY A 218 5.43 21.36 -1.40
C GLY A 218 5.82 22.60 -0.60
N ASP A 219 6.19 22.37 0.66
CA ASP A 219 6.78 23.38 1.54
C ASP A 219 8.27 23.57 1.22
N ASP A 220 8.79 24.78 1.44
CA ASP A 220 10.20 25.14 1.28
C ASP A 220 10.73 25.82 2.57
N PRO A 221 11.71 25.23 3.28
CA PRO A 221 12.33 23.92 3.01
C PRO A 221 11.38 22.74 3.29
N PRO A 222 11.52 21.61 2.58
CA PRO A 222 10.71 20.41 2.80
C PRO A 222 10.99 19.79 4.20
N PRO A 223 9.96 19.63 5.06
CA PRO A 223 10.15 19.06 6.39
C PRO A 223 10.29 17.52 6.36
N PRO A 224 11.27 16.93 7.06
CA PRO A 224 11.44 15.48 7.11
C PRO A 224 10.42 14.78 8.01
N PHE A 225 10.10 13.53 7.68
CA PHE A 225 9.38 12.60 8.55
C PHE A 225 10.24 12.10 9.69
N SER A 226 11.48 11.69 9.44
CA SER A 226 12.31 11.10 10.46
C SER A 226 13.07 12.16 11.26
N ALA A 227 13.11 12.03 12.59
CA ALA A 227 13.95 12.89 13.44
C ALA A 227 15.46 12.63 13.23
N ARG A 228 15.79 11.49 12.61
CA ARG A 228 17.16 11.05 12.27
C ARG A 228 17.61 11.51 10.87
N THR A 229 16.82 12.39 10.23
CA THR A 229 17.09 12.95 8.91
C THR A 229 17.39 14.44 9.07
N GLU A 230 18.58 14.87 8.65
CA GLU A 230 18.99 16.27 8.75
C GLU A 230 18.32 17.16 7.70
N ARG A 231 18.29 16.70 6.44
CA ARG A 231 17.74 17.43 5.31
C ARG A 231 17.22 16.48 4.24
N ILE A 232 16.19 16.91 3.53
CA ILE A 232 15.74 16.28 2.30
C ILE A 232 16.63 16.76 1.16
N THR A 233 17.17 15.81 0.37
CA THR A 233 18.04 16.08 -0.78
C THR A 233 17.39 15.70 -2.11
N THR A 234 16.34 14.88 -2.07
CA THR A 234 15.61 14.44 -3.25
C THR A 234 14.89 15.61 -3.92
N GLN A 235 14.90 15.62 -5.25
CA GLN A 235 14.25 16.65 -6.06
C GLN A 235 12.76 16.78 -5.70
N GLN A 236 12.33 18.01 -5.39
CA GLN A 236 10.93 18.31 -5.14
C GLN A 236 10.20 18.62 -6.46
N VAL A 237 9.00 18.05 -6.63
CA VAL A 237 8.16 18.18 -7.82
C VAL A 237 6.77 18.70 -7.46
N LEU A 238 6.03 19.09 -8.49
CA LEU A 238 4.68 19.62 -8.38
C LEU A 238 3.64 18.51 -8.43
N CYS A 239 2.59 18.66 -7.64
CA CYS A 239 1.33 17.96 -7.86
C CYS A 239 0.37 18.93 -8.53
N HIS A 240 -0.65 18.39 -9.18
CA HIS A 240 -1.64 19.22 -9.84
C HIS A 240 -3.03 18.86 -9.35
N LEU A 241 -3.95 19.80 -9.47
CA LEU A 241 -5.30 19.68 -8.99
C LEU A 241 -6.29 19.97 -10.11
N THR A 242 -7.32 19.13 -10.17
CA THR A 242 -8.48 19.31 -11.07
C THR A 242 -9.75 18.81 -10.39
N TYR A 243 -10.86 18.83 -11.12
CA TYR A 243 -12.17 18.44 -10.62
C TYR A 243 -12.92 17.61 -11.67
N THR A 244 -13.78 16.70 -11.20
CA THR A 244 -14.84 16.15 -12.06
C THR A 244 -15.87 17.23 -12.40
N ASN A 245 -16.73 16.93 -13.38
CA ASN A 245 -17.83 17.79 -13.79
C ASN A 245 -19.12 16.98 -13.95
N ARG A 246 -20.23 17.66 -14.29
CA ARG A 246 -21.55 17.04 -14.48
C ARG A 246 -21.55 15.98 -15.59
N GLU A 247 -20.80 16.19 -16.65
CA GLU A 247 -20.66 15.23 -17.75
C GLU A 247 -20.00 13.93 -17.28
N THR A 248 -18.92 14.04 -16.48
CA THR A 248 -18.27 12.88 -15.86
C THR A 248 -19.26 12.09 -15.00
N HIS A 249 -20.11 12.78 -14.24
CA HIS A 249 -21.11 12.14 -13.38
C HIS A 249 -22.19 11.44 -14.20
N ALA A 250 -22.65 12.06 -15.29
CA ALA A 250 -23.62 11.45 -16.21
C ALA A 250 -23.07 10.15 -16.83
N ILE A 251 -21.83 10.18 -17.33
CA ILE A 251 -21.15 8.99 -17.87
C ILE A 251 -21.08 7.87 -16.83
N ILE A 252 -20.76 8.20 -15.58
CA ILE A 252 -20.72 7.24 -14.48
C ILE A 252 -22.12 6.66 -14.23
N HIS A 253 -23.15 7.50 -14.15
CA HIS A 253 -24.53 7.08 -13.91
C HIS A 253 -25.05 6.12 -14.99
N GLU A 254 -24.74 6.40 -16.25
CA GLU A 254 -25.11 5.56 -17.40
C GLU A 254 -24.46 4.18 -17.39
N ASN A 255 -23.40 3.97 -16.59
CA ASN A 255 -22.62 2.73 -16.55
C ASN A 255 -22.61 2.06 -15.16
N LEU A 256 -23.46 2.47 -14.22
CA LEU A 256 -23.51 1.89 -12.87
C LEU A 256 -23.92 0.41 -12.89
N ASP A 257 -24.73 0.01 -13.87
CA ASP A 257 -25.14 -1.38 -14.13
C ASP A 257 -23.95 -2.31 -14.48
N ARG A 258 -22.81 -1.73 -14.85
CA ARG A 258 -21.55 -2.44 -15.15
C ARG A 258 -20.53 -2.33 -14.02
N SER A 259 -20.88 -1.66 -12.92
CA SER A 259 -20.03 -1.58 -11.74
C SER A 259 -20.24 -2.79 -10.83
N PRO A 260 -19.19 -3.55 -10.52
CA PRO A 260 -19.29 -4.72 -9.64
C PRO A 260 -19.64 -4.33 -8.20
N LEU A 261 -19.53 -3.04 -7.84
CA LEU A 261 -20.03 -2.49 -6.57
C LEU A 261 -21.56 -2.47 -6.51
N PHE A 262 -22.22 -2.14 -7.62
CA PHE A 262 -23.67 -1.91 -7.68
C PHE A 262 -24.44 -3.13 -8.21
N THR A 263 -23.79 -4.05 -8.91
CA THR A 263 -24.40 -5.32 -9.35
C THR A 263 -24.42 -6.42 -8.29
N GLY A 264 -23.78 -6.20 -7.15
CA GLY A 264 -23.63 -7.23 -6.11
C GLY A 264 -22.56 -8.28 -6.43
N ALA A 265 -21.77 -8.10 -7.51
CA ALA A 265 -20.71 -9.03 -7.91
C ALA A 265 -19.51 -9.06 -6.94
N ILE A 266 -19.45 -8.14 -5.97
CA ILE A 266 -18.38 -8.12 -4.97
C ILE A 266 -18.89 -8.57 -3.61
N GLU A 267 -18.39 -9.72 -3.20
CA GLU A 267 -18.46 -10.19 -1.82
C GLU A 267 -17.37 -9.47 -1.00
N GLY A 268 -17.75 -8.43 -0.26
CA GLY A 268 -16.86 -7.79 0.70
C GLY A 268 -17.26 -6.38 1.12
N ILE A 269 -16.88 -6.01 2.33
CA ILE A 269 -17.15 -4.68 2.88
C ILE A 269 -16.09 -3.71 2.35
N GLY A 270 -16.52 -2.66 1.66
CA GLY A 270 -15.65 -1.57 1.21
C GLY A 270 -15.31 -0.57 2.32
N PRO A 271 -14.21 0.20 2.20
CA PRO A 271 -13.84 1.21 3.19
C PRO A 271 -14.90 2.33 3.25
N ARG A 272 -15.37 2.66 4.44
CA ARG A 272 -16.37 3.74 4.63
C ARG A 272 -15.82 5.13 4.26
N TYR A 273 -14.50 5.32 4.36
CA TYR A 273 -13.84 6.62 4.28
C TYR A 273 -13.07 6.87 2.97
N CYS A 274 -12.97 5.87 2.07
CA CYS A 274 -12.29 5.99 0.78
C CYS A 274 -13.14 5.37 -0.35
N PRO A 275 -14.36 5.89 -0.59
CA PRO A 275 -15.25 5.36 -1.61
C PRO A 275 -14.66 5.53 -3.02
N SER A 276 -15.03 4.63 -3.93
CA SER A 276 -14.73 4.79 -5.37
C SER A 276 -15.49 5.99 -5.94
N ILE A 277 -15.09 6.49 -7.12
CA ILE A 277 -15.75 7.65 -7.72
C ILE A 277 -17.21 7.38 -8.04
N GLU A 278 -17.54 6.16 -8.52
CA GLU A 278 -18.92 5.76 -8.75
C GLU A 278 -19.76 5.75 -7.45
N ASP A 279 -19.17 5.38 -6.31
CA ASP A 279 -19.84 5.43 -5.01
C ASP A 279 -19.95 6.86 -4.48
N LYS A 280 -18.95 7.73 -4.73
CA LYS A 280 -19.01 9.16 -4.37
C LYS A 280 -20.12 9.90 -5.11
N VAL A 281 -20.24 9.67 -6.42
CA VAL A 281 -21.25 10.32 -7.27
C VAL A 281 -22.66 9.93 -6.83
N VAL A 282 -22.88 8.66 -6.49
CA VAL A 282 -24.19 8.18 -6.00
C VAL A 282 -24.50 8.70 -4.58
N ARG A 283 -23.54 8.62 -3.65
CA ARG A 283 -23.79 9.00 -2.24
C ARG A 283 -23.85 10.51 -2.00
N PHE A 284 -23.13 11.28 -2.81
CA PHE A 284 -23.02 12.73 -2.69
C PHE A 284 -23.50 13.40 -3.97
N SER A 285 -24.70 13.01 -4.42
CA SER A 285 -25.31 13.47 -5.68
C SER A 285 -25.61 14.97 -5.72
N ASP A 286 -25.60 15.63 -4.56
CA ASP A 286 -25.72 17.09 -4.42
C ASP A 286 -24.44 17.84 -4.83
N LYS A 287 -23.29 17.14 -4.89
CA LYS A 287 -22.01 17.76 -5.25
C LYS A 287 -21.82 17.82 -6.76
N GLU A 288 -21.73 19.04 -7.29
CA GLU A 288 -21.52 19.25 -8.73
C GLU A 288 -20.14 18.80 -9.24
N ARG A 289 -19.17 18.65 -8.33
CA ARG A 289 -17.79 18.27 -8.65
C ARG A 289 -17.08 17.61 -7.48
N HIS A 290 -16.13 16.75 -7.79
CA HIS A 290 -15.21 16.13 -6.84
C HIS A 290 -13.76 16.48 -7.19
N GLN A 291 -12.99 16.83 -6.18
CA GLN A 291 -11.58 17.20 -6.33
C GLN A 291 -10.72 15.96 -6.66
N ILE A 292 -9.76 16.14 -7.58
CA ILE A 292 -8.80 15.12 -8.01
C ILE A 292 -7.39 15.70 -7.94
N PHE A 293 -6.46 14.99 -7.32
CA PHE A 293 -5.04 15.29 -7.42
C PHE A 293 -4.40 14.44 -8.52
N ILE A 294 -3.62 15.08 -9.38
CA ILE A 294 -2.79 14.45 -10.40
C ILE A 294 -1.36 14.42 -9.84
N GLU A 295 -0.97 13.23 -9.37
CA GLU A 295 0.24 13.02 -8.56
C GLU A 295 1.27 12.20 -9.36
N PRO A 296 2.52 12.65 -9.53
CA PRO A 296 3.54 11.85 -10.21
C PRO A 296 3.87 10.59 -9.39
N GLU A 297 4.07 9.44 -10.06
CA GLU A 297 4.47 8.20 -9.37
C GLU A 297 6.00 8.09 -9.14
N GLY A 298 6.80 8.98 -9.74
CA GLY A 298 8.26 9.03 -9.60
C GLY A 298 8.90 10.08 -10.50
N LEU A 299 10.22 10.26 -10.36
CA LEU A 299 11.02 11.21 -11.14
C LEU A 299 11.32 10.69 -12.55
N GLU A 300 11.50 9.38 -12.70
CA GLU A 300 11.92 8.73 -13.95
C GLU A 300 10.77 7.94 -14.62
N THR A 301 9.52 8.36 -14.39
CA THR A 301 8.34 7.71 -14.98
C THR A 301 7.38 8.73 -15.58
N ASN A 302 6.69 8.33 -16.65
CA ASN A 302 5.57 9.07 -17.21
C ASN A 302 4.23 8.72 -16.55
N SER A 303 4.21 7.82 -15.55
CA SER A 303 2.97 7.43 -14.88
C SER A 303 2.52 8.46 -13.85
N TYR A 304 1.27 8.90 -13.97
CA TYR A 304 0.59 9.77 -13.01
C TYR A 304 -0.60 9.05 -12.37
N TYR A 305 -0.76 9.28 -11.07
CA TYR A 305 -1.82 8.74 -10.24
C TYR A 305 -2.91 9.81 -10.02
N PRO A 306 -4.12 9.63 -10.58
CA PRO A 306 -5.24 10.56 -10.39
C PRO A 306 -5.98 10.22 -9.09
N ASN A 307 -5.44 10.68 -7.97
CA ASN A 307 -5.98 10.47 -6.63
C ASN A 307 -7.35 11.15 -6.49
N GLY A 308 -8.38 10.34 -6.25
CA GLY A 308 -9.77 10.79 -6.14
C GLY A 308 -10.73 9.98 -7.01
N ILE A 309 -10.22 9.33 -8.06
CA ILE A 309 -11.00 8.57 -9.04
C ILE A 309 -10.72 7.05 -9.04
N SER A 310 -10.50 6.46 -7.88
CA SER A 310 -10.50 4.99 -7.75
C SER A 310 -11.82 4.45 -8.29
N THR A 311 -11.77 3.44 -9.15
CA THR A 311 -12.97 2.90 -9.79
C THR A 311 -12.83 1.41 -10.05
N SER A 312 -13.97 0.75 -10.20
CA SER A 312 -14.09 -0.63 -10.68
C SER A 312 -14.95 -0.73 -11.95
N LEU A 313 -15.25 0.40 -12.59
CA LEU A 313 -15.95 0.44 -13.87
C LEU A 313 -15.12 -0.25 -14.98
N PRO A 314 -15.77 -0.64 -16.09
CA PRO A 314 -15.08 -1.19 -17.26
C PRO A 314 -14.03 -0.23 -17.83
N VAL A 315 -13.03 -0.80 -18.52
CA VAL A 315 -12.05 -0.06 -19.33
C VAL A 315 -12.72 0.53 -20.56
#